data_AF-K0JGU1-F1
#
_entry.id   AF-K0JGU1-F1
#
_cell.length_a   1.000
_cell.length_b   1.000
_cell.length_c   1.000
_cell.angle_alpha   90.00
_cell.angle_beta   90.00
_cell.angle_gamma   90.00
#
_symmetry.space_group_name_H-M   'P 1'
#
loop_
_entity.id
_entity.type
_entity.pdbx_description
1 polymer ?
#
loop_
_entity_poly.entity_id
_entity_poly.type
_entity_poly.pdbx_seq_one_letter_code
_entity_poly.pdbx_strand_id
1 'polypeptide(L)'
;MIEATLSKDKSQRKMEIEPVSRHLGEYILSNGNNNTYALFVSNSLYINVISDFINKRTMKYYSSNSENYIDGLNIVCLETLEIKTILEKSINYKELYLIFQSALNSNTDEKNWYKKEIKEKIENLKTYN
;
A
#
# COMPACT_ATOMS: atom_id res chain seq x y z
N MET A 1 -0.43 2.92 -8.94
CA MET A 1 0.23 1.70 -9.47
C MET A 1 -0.32 0.49 -8.73
N ILE A 2 -0.41 -0.69 -9.34
CA ILE A 2 -0.77 -1.95 -8.66
C ILE A 2 0.39 -2.91 -8.81
N GLU A 3 0.84 -3.48 -7.71
CA GLU A 3 1.92 -4.47 -7.62
C GLU A 3 1.34 -5.73 -6.99
N ALA A 4 1.45 -6.88 -7.66
CA ALA A 4 0.82 -8.12 -7.21
C ALA A 4 1.85 -9.24 -7.13
N THR A 5 1.80 -10.02 -6.06
CA THR A 5 2.74 -11.12 -5.83
C THR A 5 2.06 -12.37 -5.29
N LEU A 6 2.64 -13.53 -5.61
CA LEU A 6 2.33 -14.81 -4.96
C LEU A 6 3.43 -15.22 -3.97
N SER A 7 4.46 -14.38 -3.80
CA SER A 7 5.52 -14.63 -2.83
C SER A 7 4.99 -14.51 -1.40
N LYS A 8 5.58 -15.30 -0.49
CA LYS A 8 5.13 -15.43 0.90
C LYS A 8 6.27 -15.36 1.90
N ASP A 9 5.95 -15.09 3.15
CA ASP A 9 6.88 -15.10 4.27
C ASP A 9 8.14 -14.25 4.00
N LYS A 10 9.32 -14.74 4.39
CA LYS A 10 10.60 -14.06 4.18
C LYS A 10 10.96 -13.86 2.70
N SER A 11 10.42 -14.67 1.79
CA SER A 11 10.69 -14.51 0.35
C SER A 11 10.03 -13.25 -0.19
N GLN A 12 8.82 -12.92 0.29
CA GLN A 12 8.11 -11.70 -0.05
C GLN A 12 8.95 -10.46 0.31
N ARG A 13 9.58 -10.47 1.47
CA ARG A 13 10.49 -9.39 1.88
C ARG A 13 11.64 -9.18 0.89
N LYS A 14 12.28 -10.27 0.46
CA LYS A 14 13.42 -10.23 -0.46
C LYS A 14 13.00 -9.78 -1.86
N MET A 15 11.81 -10.18 -2.29
CA MET A 15 11.35 -9.98 -3.66
C MET A 15 10.66 -8.64 -3.87
N GLU A 16 9.98 -8.11 -2.87
CA GLU A 16 8.98 -7.05 -3.12
C GLU A 16 9.37 -5.69 -2.56
N ILE A 17 10.15 -5.62 -1.47
CA ILE A 17 10.40 -4.33 -0.81
C ILE A 17 11.15 -3.36 -1.72
N GLU A 18 12.26 -3.80 -2.30
CA GLU A 18 13.06 -2.94 -3.19
C GLU A 18 12.28 -2.62 -4.47
N PRO A 19 11.73 -3.61 -5.22
CA PRO A 19 11.13 -3.30 -6.51
C PRO A 19 9.90 -2.43 -6.39
N VAL A 20 8.99 -2.72 -5.45
CA VAL A 20 7.77 -1.92 -5.25
C VAL A 20 8.12 -0.49 -4.87
N SER A 21 9.09 -0.29 -3.96
CA SER A 21 9.54 1.05 -3.56
C SER A 21 10.18 1.79 -4.73
N ARG A 22 11.07 1.13 -5.49
CA ARG A 22 11.76 1.71 -6.64
C ARG A 22 10.77 2.07 -7.74
N HIS A 23 9.86 1.19 -8.12
CA HIS A 23 8.87 1.45 -9.16
C HIS A 23 7.99 2.66 -8.82
N LEU A 24 7.55 2.78 -7.57
CA LEU A 24 6.75 3.93 -7.13
C LEU A 24 7.59 5.21 -7.11
N GLY A 25 8.81 5.16 -6.57
CA GLY A 25 9.70 6.30 -6.48
C GLY A 25 10.09 6.86 -7.85
N GLU A 26 10.55 6.00 -8.77
CA GLU A 26 10.90 6.42 -10.13
C GLU A 26 9.70 6.95 -10.90
N TYR A 27 8.52 6.35 -10.71
CA TYR A 27 7.29 6.85 -11.34
C TYR A 27 6.95 8.27 -10.87
N ILE A 28 6.99 8.54 -9.56
CA ILE A 28 6.70 9.87 -9.03
C ILE A 28 7.74 10.89 -9.52
N LEU A 29 9.03 10.56 -9.47
CA LEU A 29 10.10 11.44 -9.97
C LEU A 29 9.93 11.78 -11.45
N SER A 30 9.50 10.81 -12.26
CA SER A 30 9.35 11.00 -13.71
C SER A 30 8.08 11.78 -14.10
N ASN A 31 7.04 11.78 -13.27
CA ASN A 31 5.72 12.34 -13.61
C ASN A 31 5.31 13.55 -12.75
N GLY A 32 6.04 13.85 -11.67
CA GLY A 32 5.77 14.99 -10.78
C GLY A 32 4.47 14.88 -9.96
N ASN A 33 3.83 13.72 -9.91
CA ASN A 33 2.56 13.53 -9.19
C ASN A 33 2.75 12.89 -7.81
N ASN A 34 2.89 13.74 -6.79
CA ASN A 34 3.08 13.33 -5.39
C ASN A 34 1.84 12.69 -4.73
N ASN A 35 0.67 12.74 -5.38
CA ASN A 35 -0.53 12.05 -4.91
C ASN A 35 -0.58 10.58 -5.34
N THR A 36 0.46 10.09 -6.02
CA THR A 36 0.54 8.69 -6.45
C THR A 36 0.80 7.77 -5.26
N TYR A 37 0.11 6.62 -5.24
CA TYR A 37 0.39 5.53 -4.32
C TYR A 37 0.47 4.19 -5.07
N ALA A 38 1.12 3.22 -4.44
CA ALA A 38 1.12 1.83 -4.88
C ALA A 38 0.10 1.02 -4.07
N LEU A 39 -0.65 0.15 -4.76
CA LEU A 39 -1.45 -0.89 -4.14
C LEU A 39 -0.70 -2.21 -4.26
N PHE A 40 -0.16 -2.69 -3.14
CA PHE A 40 0.53 -3.96 -3.04
C PHE A 40 -0.45 -5.07 -2.65
N VAL A 41 -0.59 -6.08 -3.51
CA VAL A 41 -1.58 -7.16 -3.36
C VAL A 41 -0.87 -8.51 -3.26
N SER A 42 -1.22 -9.30 -2.25
CA SER A 42 -0.70 -10.66 -2.06
C SER A 42 -1.79 -11.61 -1.57
N ASN A 43 -1.58 -12.92 -1.67
CA ASN A 43 -2.46 -13.90 -1.02
C ASN A 43 -2.35 -13.85 0.50
N SER A 44 -1.18 -13.48 1.02
CA SER A 44 -0.94 -13.23 2.44
C SER A 44 0.13 -12.16 2.62
N LEU A 45 -0.01 -11.33 3.65
CA LEU A 45 0.94 -10.27 3.95
C LEU A 45 1.90 -10.66 5.06
N TYR A 46 3.20 -10.69 4.76
CA TYR A 46 4.20 -10.89 5.79
C TYR A 46 4.35 -9.61 6.62
N ILE A 47 4.28 -9.72 7.96
CA ILE A 47 4.24 -8.56 8.84
C ILE A 47 5.41 -7.59 8.66
N ASN A 48 6.61 -8.10 8.35
CA ASN A 48 7.77 -7.23 8.13
C ASN A 48 7.68 -6.47 6.80
N VAL A 49 6.97 -6.99 5.80
CA VAL A 49 6.68 -6.26 4.55
C VAL A 49 5.70 -5.13 4.82
N ILE A 50 4.64 -5.38 5.59
CA ILE A 50 3.71 -4.34 6.04
C ILE A 50 4.45 -3.26 6.81
N SER A 51 5.27 -3.64 7.80
CA SER A 51 6.04 -2.71 8.61
C SER A 51 7.01 -1.87 7.77
N ASP A 52 7.76 -2.50 6.86
CA ASP A 52 8.66 -1.78 5.96
C ASP A 52 7.88 -0.78 5.07
N PHE A 53 6.77 -1.19 4.45
CA PHE A 53 5.97 -0.33 3.57
C PHE A 53 5.26 0.82 4.29
N ILE A 54 4.72 0.61 5.50
CA ILE A 54 4.14 1.71 6.30
C ILE A 54 5.23 2.73 6.62
N ASN A 55 6.43 2.28 7.00
CA ASN A 55 7.52 3.18 7.33
C ASN A 55 8.07 3.93 6.11
N LYS A 56 7.87 3.42 4.88
CA LYS A 56 8.26 4.16 3.66
C LYS A 56 7.56 5.51 3.52
N ARG A 57 6.38 5.72 4.12
CA ARG A 57 5.66 7.01 4.04
C ARG A 57 6.40 8.18 4.70
N THR A 58 7.39 7.92 5.54
CA THR A 58 8.22 8.95 6.21
C THR A 58 9.68 8.91 5.77
N MET A 59 10.06 7.92 4.95
CA MET A 59 11.43 7.77 4.45
C MET A 59 11.60 8.50 3.12
N LYS A 60 12.67 9.27 3.00
CA LYS A 60 13.05 9.87 1.72
C LYS A 60 13.44 8.81 0.70
N TYR A 61 12.94 8.97 -0.52
CA TYR A 61 13.41 8.23 -1.69
C TYR A 61 14.18 9.19 -2.59
N TYR A 62 15.46 8.90 -2.87
CA TYR A 62 16.32 9.73 -3.70
C TYR A 62 16.32 9.25 -5.15
N SER A 63 16.39 10.19 -6.10
CA SER A 63 16.65 9.87 -7.50
C SER A 63 18.01 9.19 -7.65
N SER A 64 18.20 8.44 -8.74
CA SER A 64 19.45 7.74 -9.04
C SER A 64 20.68 8.66 -9.08
N ASN A 65 20.51 9.94 -9.45
CA ASN A 65 21.57 10.96 -9.43
C ASN A 65 21.65 11.76 -8.11
N SER A 66 20.81 11.47 -7.12
CA SER A 66 20.74 12.13 -5.81
C SER A 66 20.41 13.63 -5.82
N GLU A 67 19.97 14.20 -6.95
CA GLU A 67 19.62 15.61 -7.07
C GLU A 67 18.19 15.91 -6.61
N ASN A 68 17.30 14.92 -6.73
CA ASN A 68 15.89 15.04 -6.37
C ASN A 68 15.50 13.97 -5.36
N TYR A 69 14.43 14.21 -4.62
CA TYR A 69 13.89 13.23 -3.70
C TYR A 69 12.38 13.38 -3.52
N ILE A 70 11.76 12.33 -3.01
CA ILE A 70 10.36 12.28 -2.60
C ILE A 70 10.31 12.13 -1.08
N ASP A 71 9.54 12.98 -0.41
CA ASP A 71 9.23 12.87 1.02
C ASP A 71 8.17 11.79 1.25
N GLY A 72 8.63 10.55 1.35
CA GLY A 72 7.77 9.41 1.65
C GLY A 72 7.15 8.74 0.42
N LEU A 73 7.00 7.42 0.51
CA LEU A 73 6.28 6.63 -0.49
C LEU A 73 5.00 6.06 0.11
N ASN A 74 3.87 6.36 -0.52
CA ASN A 74 2.57 5.84 -0.11
C ASN A 74 2.33 4.46 -0.71
N ILE A 75 2.35 3.42 0.13
CA ILE A 75 2.10 2.03 -0.27
C ILE A 75 0.99 1.46 0.62
N VAL A 76 -0.09 1.01 0.00
CA VAL A 76 -1.22 0.37 0.65
C VAL A 76 -1.15 -1.13 0.41
N CYS A 77 -1.26 -1.93 1.46
CA CYS A 77 -1.23 -3.39 1.36
C CYS A 77 -2.63 -3.98 1.42
N LEU A 78 -2.94 -4.94 0.55
CA LEU A 78 -4.16 -5.75 0.58
C LEU A 78 -3.83 -7.24 0.47
N GLU A 79 -4.64 -8.06 1.12
CA GLU A 79 -4.74 -9.46 0.74
C GLU A 79 -5.77 -9.63 -0.38
N THR A 80 -5.67 -10.73 -1.13
CA THR A 80 -6.66 -11.08 -2.17
C THR A 80 -8.08 -11.21 -1.60
N LEU A 81 -8.21 -11.46 -0.30
CA LEU A 81 -9.50 -11.50 0.39
C LEU A 81 -10.20 -10.13 0.41
N GLU A 82 -9.46 -9.03 0.60
CA GLU A 82 -10.04 -7.69 0.49
C GLU A 82 -10.46 -7.39 -0.94
N ILE A 83 -9.66 -7.78 -1.94
CA ILE A 83 -10.05 -7.62 -3.36
C ILE A 83 -11.35 -8.35 -3.65
N LYS A 84 -11.49 -9.59 -3.18
CA LYS A 84 -12.75 -10.35 -3.30
C LYS A 84 -13.91 -9.58 -2.65
N THR A 85 -13.74 -9.10 -1.43
CA THR A 85 -14.77 -8.35 -0.69
C THR A 85 -15.18 -7.07 -1.42
N ILE A 86 -14.20 -6.34 -1.98
CA ILE A 86 -14.42 -5.13 -2.79
C ILE A 86 -15.30 -5.42 -3.99
N LEU A 87 -15.02 -6.51 -4.70
CA LEU A 87 -15.79 -6.93 -5.88
C LEU A 87 -17.20 -7.41 -5.50
N GLU A 88 -17.32 -8.26 -4.47
CA GLU A 88 -18.62 -8.80 -4.01
C GLU A 88 -19.56 -7.69 -3.53
N LYS A 89 -19.02 -6.66 -2.88
CA LYS A 89 -19.77 -5.50 -2.40
C LYS A 89 -19.89 -4.37 -3.42
N SER A 90 -19.30 -4.49 -4.60
CA SER A 90 -19.24 -3.42 -5.60
C SER A 90 -18.76 -2.07 -5.01
N ILE A 91 -17.78 -2.11 -4.10
CA ILE A 91 -17.24 -0.90 -3.46
C ILE A 91 -16.57 -0.05 -4.54
N ASN A 92 -16.99 1.20 -4.67
CA ASN A 92 -16.44 2.06 -5.70
C ASN A 92 -15.10 2.68 -5.27
N TYR A 93 -14.36 3.19 -6.26
CA TYR A 93 -13.05 3.78 -6.02
C TYR A 93 -13.07 4.96 -5.04
N LYS A 94 -14.13 5.77 -5.01
CA LYS A 94 -14.21 6.93 -4.12
C LYS A 94 -14.23 6.50 -2.65
N GLU A 95 -14.95 5.43 -2.33
CA GLU A 95 -14.97 4.85 -0.99
C GLU A 95 -13.62 4.22 -0.61
N LEU A 96 -13.02 3.46 -1.54
CA LEU A 96 -11.69 2.87 -1.33
C LEU A 96 -10.63 3.93 -1.10
N TYR A 97 -10.65 5.00 -1.88
CA TYR A 97 -9.70 6.09 -1.77
C TYR A 97 -9.74 6.72 -0.37
N LEU A 98 -10.93 6.92 0.21
CA LEU A 98 -11.06 7.44 1.58
C LEU A 98 -10.47 6.50 2.62
N ILE A 99 -10.67 5.18 2.47
CA ILE A 99 -10.05 4.18 3.34
C ILE A 99 -8.53 4.23 3.23
N PHE A 100 -8.01 4.23 2.00
CA PHE A 100 -6.57 4.23 1.74
C PHE A 100 -5.90 5.49 2.26
N GLN A 101 -6.50 6.66 2.00
CA GLN A 101 -6.01 7.93 2.52
C GLN A 101 -6.04 7.96 4.06
N SER A 102 -7.09 7.44 4.69
CA SER A 102 -7.17 7.33 6.15
C SER A 102 -6.09 6.39 6.70
N ALA A 103 -5.84 5.26 6.05
CA ALA A 103 -4.85 4.29 6.48
C ALA A 103 -3.42 4.85 6.37
N LEU A 104 -3.10 5.53 5.26
CA LEU A 104 -1.79 6.16 5.06
C LEU A 104 -1.50 7.26 6.09
N ASN A 105 -2.52 7.98 6.55
CA ASN A 105 -2.42 9.03 7.58
C ASN A 105 -2.57 8.52 9.02
N SER A 106 -2.77 7.21 9.23
CA SER A 106 -3.00 6.66 10.58
C SER A 106 -1.72 6.54 11.40
N ASN A 107 -1.85 6.78 12.70
CA ASN A 107 -0.81 6.54 13.72
C ASN A 107 -0.90 5.14 14.36
N THR A 108 -1.74 4.25 13.82
CA THR A 108 -1.82 2.86 14.28
C THR A 108 -0.48 2.14 14.08
N ASP A 109 -0.07 1.37 15.08
CA ASP A 109 1.17 0.58 15.07
C ASP A 109 1.17 -0.47 13.94
N GLU A 110 2.35 -0.83 13.44
CA GLU A 110 2.51 -1.68 12.27
C GLU A 110 1.87 -3.06 12.44
N LYS A 111 1.83 -3.58 13.67
CA LYS A 111 1.22 -4.87 13.98
C LYS A 111 -0.30 -4.84 13.81
N ASN A 112 -0.94 -3.72 14.11
CA ASN A 112 -2.39 -3.58 14.03
C ASN A 112 -2.87 -2.84 12.78
N TRP A 113 -1.98 -2.15 12.07
CA TRP A 113 -2.33 -1.25 10.97
C TRP A 113 -3.17 -1.95 9.91
N TYR A 114 -2.71 -3.07 9.38
CA TYR A 114 -3.43 -3.78 8.32
C TYR A 114 -4.82 -4.25 8.78
N LYS A 115 -4.92 -4.79 10.00
CA LYS A 115 -6.20 -5.24 10.55
C LYS A 115 -7.19 -4.09 10.71
N LYS A 116 -6.79 -3.01 11.40
CA LYS A 116 -7.68 -1.91 11.80
C LYS A 116 -7.94 -0.89 10.69
N GLU A 117 -6.93 -0.59 9.90
CA GLU A 117 -6.98 0.51 8.92
C GLU A 117 -7.45 0.06 7.53
N ILE A 118 -7.30 -1.22 7.23
CA ILE A 118 -7.61 -1.78 5.91
C ILE A 118 -8.71 -2.82 6.03
N LYS A 119 -8.41 -3.97 6.64
CA LYS A 119 -9.28 -5.14 6.63
C LYS A 119 -10.65 -4.84 7.24
N GLU A 120 -10.69 -4.40 8.49
CA GLU A 120 -11.95 -4.10 9.19
C GLU A 120 -12.74 -2.97 8.50
N LYS A 121 -12.08 -1.97 7.89
CA LYS A 121 -12.79 -0.88 7.21
C LYS A 121 -13.46 -1.36 5.92
N ILE A 122 -12.78 -2.21 5.12
CA ILE A 122 -13.36 -2.78 3.90
C ILE A 122 -14.48 -3.77 4.26
N GLU A 123 -14.29 -4.60 5.28
CA GLU A 123 -15.29 -5.54 5.79
C GLU A 123 -16.54 -4.83 6.33
N ASN A 124 -16.40 -3.65 6.93
CA ASN A 124 -17.50 -2.90 7.53
C ASN A 124 -18.16 -1.87 6.60
N LEU A 125 -17.62 -1.65 5.40
CA LEU A 125 -18.30 -0.81 4.40
C LEU A 125 -19.67 -1.42 4.07
N LYS A 126 -20.72 -0.61 4.29
CA LYS A 126 -22.11 -0.98 4.01
C LYS A 126 -22.35 -0.88 2.51
N THR A 127 -22.95 -1.91 1.93
CA THR A 127 -23.54 -1.86 0.60
C THR A 127 -24.85 -1.07 0.68
N TYR A 128 -24.91 0.08 0.02
CA TYR A 128 -26.19 0.73 -0.28
C TYR A 128 -26.71 0.08 -1.57
N ASN A 129 -27.56 -0.94 -1.41
CA ASN A 129 -28.33 -1.52 -2.51
C ASN A 129 -29.46 -0.57 -2.91
#